data_AF-A0A6N8HTB0-F1
#
_entry.id   AF-A0A6N8HTB0-F1
#
_cell.length_a   1.000
_cell.length_b   1.000
_cell.length_c   1.000
_cell.angle_alpha   90.00
_cell.angle_beta   90.00
_cell.angle_gamma   90.00
#
_symmetry.space_group_name_H-M   'P 1'
#
loop_
_entity.id
_entity.type
_entity.pdbx_description
1 polymer ?
#
loop_
_entity_poly.entity_id
_entity_poly.type
_entity_poly.pdbx_seq_one_letter_code
_entity_poly.pdbx_strand_id
1 'polypeptide(L)'
;MDKQTIDKFITMPMAINILKQDQEQFKKFKMQNVYLDKLDAIIERLVNDFYQLKKDMISKHHSEVKKISSLKYKVDGEIIEYTADEIKALVSRLLRQYMFTVEAEEKERMW
;
A
#
# COMPACT_ATOMS: atom_id res chain seq x y z
N MET A 1 10.13 0.35 -17.78
CA MET A 1 9.04 0.26 -16.77
C MET A 1 8.32 1.60 -16.74
N ASP A 2 6.99 1.63 -16.57
CA ASP A 2 6.23 2.89 -16.54
C ASP A 2 6.29 3.55 -15.14
N LYS A 3 6.09 4.86 -15.11
CA LYS A 3 6.12 5.66 -13.86
C LYS A 3 5.05 5.22 -12.85
N GLN A 4 3.88 4.79 -13.33
CA GLN A 4 2.78 4.38 -12.45
C GLN A 4 3.11 3.09 -11.67
N THR A 5 3.84 2.16 -12.29
CA THR A 5 4.36 0.94 -11.64
C THR A 5 5.36 1.28 -10.53
N ILE A 6 6.27 2.24 -10.77
CA ILE A 6 7.24 2.72 -9.78
C ILE A 6 6.51 3.40 -8.61
N ASP A 7 5.58 4.32 -8.93
CA ASP A 7 4.80 5.06 -7.94
C ASP A 7 4.02 4.09 -7.04
N LYS A 8 3.40 3.05 -7.61
CA LYS A 8 2.71 2.00 -6.85
C LYS A 8 3.67 1.23 -5.94
N PHE A 9 4.82 0.81 -6.46
CA PHE A 9 5.81 0.07 -5.67
C PHE A 9 6.29 0.86 -4.46
N ILE A 10 6.48 2.17 -4.61
CA ILE A 10 6.91 3.07 -3.53
C ILE A 10 5.79 3.29 -2.50
N THR A 11 4.55 3.44 -2.96
CA THR A 11 3.43 3.88 -2.11
C THR A 11 2.65 2.75 -1.44
N MET A 12 2.62 1.55 -2.02
CA MET A 12 1.99 0.36 -1.41
C MET A 12 2.48 0.07 0.02
N PRO A 13 3.79 0.00 0.33
CA PRO A 13 4.24 -0.25 1.69
C PRO A 13 3.86 0.89 2.67
N MET A 14 3.75 2.13 2.19
CA MET A 14 3.29 3.25 3.01
C MET A 14 1.81 3.13 3.32
N ALA A 15 0.99 2.82 2.32
CA ALA A 15 -0.45 2.58 2.47
C ALA A 15 -0.72 1.43 3.45
N ILE A 16 0.03 0.33 3.35
CA ILE A 16 -0.07 -0.80 4.30
C ILE A 16 0.22 -0.34 5.74
N ASN A 17 1.27 0.46 5.94
CA ASN A 17 1.61 0.95 7.29
C ASN A 17 0.53 1.89 7.86
N ILE A 18 -0.05 2.77 7.03
CA ILE A 18 -1.14 3.65 7.45
C ILE A 18 -2.36 2.82 7.86
N LEU A 19 -2.76 1.85 7.04
CA LEU A 19 -3.92 1.00 7.34
C LEU A 19 -3.72 0.17 8.60
N LYS A 20 -2.50 -0.32 8.86
CA LYS A 20 -2.16 -1.00 10.12
C LYS A 20 -2.26 -0.07 11.33
N GLN A 21 -1.82 1.18 11.18
CA GLN A 21 -1.98 2.19 12.25
C GLN A 21 -3.46 2.48 12.50
N ASP A 22 -4.26 2.64 11.45
CA ASP A 22 -5.71 2.82 11.57
C ASP A 22 -6.32 1.61 12.29
N GLN A 23 -5.99 0.39 11.88
CA GLN A 23 -6.46 -0.84 12.51
C GLN A 23 -6.22 -0.86 14.03
N GLU A 24 -5.01 -0.50 14.49
CA GLU A 24 -4.71 -0.41 15.93
C GLU A 24 -5.52 0.67 16.66
N GLN A 25 -5.84 1.78 15.99
CA GLN A 25 -6.70 2.81 16.58
C GLN A 25 -8.16 2.35 16.66
N PHE A 26 -8.64 1.63 15.64
CA PHE A 26 -10.03 1.17 15.56
C PHE A 26 -10.36 0.02 16.52
N LYS A 27 -9.36 -0.74 16.98
CA LYS A 27 -9.50 -1.75 18.07
C LYS A 27 -10.02 -1.19 19.41
N LYS A 28 -10.14 0.13 19.54
CA LYS A 28 -10.65 0.79 20.75
C LYS A 28 -12.15 1.08 20.70
N PHE A 29 -12.84 0.79 19.59
CA PHE A 29 -14.22 1.20 19.36
C PHE A 29 -15.21 0.02 19.40
N LYS A 30 -16.46 0.30 19.81
CA LYS A 30 -17.50 -0.74 19.99
C LYS A 30 -18.01 -1.38 18.69
N MET A 31 -17.92 -0.70 17.54
CA MET A 31 -18.25 -1.23 16.20
C MET A 31 -17.00 -1.61 15.39
N GLN A 32 -15.97 -2.09 16.08
CA GLN A 32 -14.68 -2.40 15.46
C GLN A 32 -14.75 -3.52 14.42
N ASN A 33 -15.56 -4.56 14.63
CA ASN A 33 -15.41 -5.82 13.89
C ASN A 33 -15.58 -5.67 12.37
N VAL A 34 -16.67 -5.04 11.91
CA VAL A 34 -16.94 -4.85 10.47
C VAL A 34 -15.88 -3.94 9.81
N TYR A 35 -15.47 -2.87 10.49
CA TYR A 35 -14.46 -1.97 9.96
C TYR A 35 -13.07 -2.62 9.94
N LEU A 36 -12.73 -3.37 10.98
CA LEU A 36 -11.49 -4.12 11.07
C LEU A 36 -11.45 -5.24 10.01
N ASP A 37 -12.56 -5.92 9.73
CA ASP A 37 -12.64 -6.93 8.65
C ASP A 37 -12.35 -6.31 7.29
N LYS A 38 -12.93 -5.13 7.03
CA LYS A 38 -12.66 -4.40 5.79
C LYS A 38 -11.21 -3.93 5.71
N LEU A 39 -10.63 -3.41 6.79
CA LEU A 39 -9.22 -3.04 6.83
C LEU A 39 -8.32 -4.25 6.60
N ASP A 40 -8.60 -5.38 7.25
CA ASP A 40 -7.83 -6.61 7.08
C ASP A 40 -7.88 -7.13 5.64
N ALA A 41 -9.06 -7.15 5.03
CA ALA A 41 -9.21 -7.53 3.62
C ALA A 41 -8.42 -6.62 2.68
N ILE A 42 -8.45 -5.30 2.93
CA ILE A 42 -7.68 -4.33 2.14
C ILE A 42 -6.18 -4.52 2.33
N ILE A 43 -5.71 -4.70 3.57
CA ILE A 43 -4.29 -4.92 3.88
C ILE A 43 -3.80 -6.20 3.22
N GLU A 44 -4.55 -7.29 3.33
CA GLU A 44 -4.22 -8.58 2.72
C GLU A 44 -4.10 -8.46 1.20
N ARG A 45 -5.08 -7.80 0.56
CA ARG A 45 -5.06 -7.55 -0.88
C ARG A 45 -3.85 -6.69 -1.30
N LEU A 46 -3.60 -5.58 -0.60
CA LEU A 46 -2.44 -4.71 -0.87
C LEU A 46 -1.11 -5.44 -0.73
N VAL A 47 -0.97 -6.29 0.29
CA VAL A 47 0.25 -7.08 0.53
C VAL A 47 0.46 -8.07 -0.61
N ASN A 48 -0.57 -8.81 -1.01
CA ASN A 48 -0.50 -9.76 -2.11
C ASN A 48 -0.15 -9.07 -3.44
N ASP A 49 -0.83 -7.97 -3.76
CA ASP A 49 -0.56 -7.19 -4.97
C ASP A 49 0.86 -6.59 -4.95
N PHE A 50 1.36 -6.15 -3.79
CA PHE A 50 2.72 -5.65 -3.64
C PHE A 50 3.78 -6.73 -3.89
N TYR A 51 3.60 -7.93 -3.34
CA TYR A 51 4.55 -9.02 -3.58
C TYR A 51 4.51 -9.49 -5.04
N GLN A 52 3.34 -9.53 -5.66
CA GLN A 52 3.21 -9.82 -7.08
C GLN A 52 3.90 -8.75 -7.94
N LEU A 53 3.69 -7.47 -7.62
CA LEU A 53 4.36 -6.35 -8.27
C LEU A 53 5.89 -6.46 -8.14
N LYS A 54 6.38 -6.71 -6.93
CA LYS A 54 7.81 -6.90 -6.66
C LYS A 54 8.39 -8.05 -7.49
N LYS A 55 7.67 -9.18 -7.57
CA LYS A 55 8.07 -10.33 -8.38
C LYS A 55 8.13 -9.96 -9.87
N ASP A 56 7.11 -9.28 -10.38
CA ASP A 56 7.04 -8.87 -11.78
C ASP A 56 8.12 -7.84 -12.14
N MET A 57 8.43 -6.90 -11.23
CA MET A 57 9.53 -5.94 -11.43
C MET A 57 10.87 -6.63 -11.60
N ILE A 58 11.17 -7.64 -10.78
CA ILE A 58 12.42 -8.39 -10.86
C ILE A 58 12.44 -9.31 -12.09
N SER A 59 11.38 -10.10 -12.29
CA SER A 59 11.38 -11.20 -13.27
C SER A 59 11.05 -10.78 -14.70
N LYS A 60 10.18 -9.78 -14.89
CA LYS A 60 9.75 -9.33 -16.22
C LYS A 60 10.49 -8.08 -16.65
N HIS A 61 10.59 -7.11 -15.74
CA HIS A 61 11.15 -5.80 -16.07
C HIS A 61 12.65 -5.69 -15.78
N HIS A 62 13.22 -6.63 -15.01
CA HIS A 62 14.61 -6.57 -14.52
C HIS A 62 14.95 -5.23 -13.87
N SER A 63 13.94 -4.59 -13.26
CA SER A 63 14.05 -3.26 -12.67
C SER A 63 14.26 -3.36 -11.17
N GLU A 64 15.10 -2.49 -10.64
CA GLU A 64 15.41 -2.41 -9.21
C GLU A 64 15.04 -1.02 -8.66
N VAL A 65 14.17 -1.00 -7.65
CA VAL A 65 13.85 0.21 -6.88
C VAL A 65 14.47 0.11 -5.49
N LYS A 66 15.37 1.03 -5.19
CA LYS A 66 16.04 1.16 -3.88
C LYS A 66 15.66 2.47 -3.22
N LYS A 67 15.25 2.41 -1.95
CA LYS A 67 15.00 3.62 -1.15
C LYS A 67 16.33 4.23 -0.70
N ILE A 68 16.57 5.51 -1.01
CA ILE A 68 17.73 6.26 -0.52
C ILE A 68 17.34 7.00 0.75
N SER A 69 16.21 7.72 0.73
CA SER A 69 15.68 8.45 1.88
C SER A 69 14.14 8.42 1.88
N SER A 70 13.48 9.18 2.76
CA SER A 70 12.01 9.26 2.81
C SER A 70 11.37 9.72 1.50
N LEU A 71 12.06 10.58 0.74
CA LEU A 71 11.54 11.24 -0.46
C LEU A 71 12.36 10.95 -1.72
N LYS A 72 13.46 10.20 -1.60
CA LYS A 72 14.39 9.92 -2.70
C LYS A 72 14.56 8.42 -2.93
N TYR A 73 14.44 8.02 -4.18
CA TYR A 73 14.48 6.63 -4.63
C TYR A 73 15.42 6.49 -5.81
N LYS A 74 16.19 5.40 -5.84
CA LYS A 74 16.97 5.00 -7.00
C LYS A 74 16.19 3.97 -7.79
N VAL A 75 15.94 4.24 -9.06
CA VAL A 75 15.24 3.35 -9.99
C VAL A 75 16.12 3.14 -11.20
N ASP A 76 16.56 1.90 -11.43
CA ASP A 76 17.36 1.52 -12.61
C ASP A 76 18.60 2.40 -12.86
N GLY A 77 19.19 2.94 -11.77
CA GLY A 77 20.36 3.84 -11.86
C GLY A 77 20.02 5.31 -11.68
N GLU A 78 18.80 5.73 -11.99
CA GLU A 78 18.33 7.11 -11.91
C GLU A 78 17.77 7.45 -10.52
N ILE A 79 17.93 8.70 -10.10
CA ILE A 79 17.37 9.18 -8.84
C ILE A 79 16.07 9.90 -9.12
N ILE A 80 15.00 9.42 -8.50
CA ILE A 80 13.68 10.05 -8.50
C ILE A 80 13.48 10.67 -7.12
N GLU A 81 13.14 11.95 -7.10
CA GLU A 81 12.82 12.71 -5.89
C GLU A 81 11.36 13.14 -5.96
N TYR A 82 10.66 12.94 -4.85
CA TYR A 82 9.27 13.36 -4.67
C TYR A 82 9.19 14.44 -3.60
N THR A 83 8.20 15.31 -3.73
CA THR A 83 7.76 16.15 -2.62
C THR A 83 6.88 15.36 -1.65
N ALA A 84 6.78 15.83 -0.41
CA ALA A 84 5.89 15.20 0.58
C ALA A 84 4.42 15.19 0.10
N ASP A 85 3.98 16.26 -0.55
CA ASP A 85 2.61 16.39 -1.07
C ASP A 85 2.33 15.42 -2.23
N GLU A 86 3.31 15.19 -3.10
CA GLU A 86 3.18 14.19 -4.18
C GLU A 86 3.03 12.79 -3.62
N ILE A 87 3.87 12.38 -2.66
CA ILE A 87 3.75 11.07 -2.02
C ILE A 87 2.39 10.94 -1.34
N LYS A 88 1.98 11.97 -0.60
CA LYS A 88 0.68 11.97 0.07
C LYS A 88 -0.47 11.80 -0.92
N ALA A 89 -0.46 12.54 -2.03
CA ALA A 89 -1.49 12.44 -3.06
C ALA A 89 -1.53 11.05 -3.72
N LEU A 90 -0.37 10.45 -3.99
CA LEU A 90 -0.28 9.11 -4.56
C LEU A 90 -0.81 8.04 -3.58
N VAL A 91 -0.40 8.10 -2.31
CA VAL A 91 -0.87 7.19 -1.27
C VAL A 91 -2.38 7.33 -1.06
N SER A 92 -2.90 8.57 -0.98
CA SER A 92 -4.34 8.80 -0.83
C SER A 92 -5.14 8.25 -2.02
N ARG A 93 -4.62 8.40 -3.24
CA ARG A 93 -5.27 7.85 -4.44
C ARG A 93 -5.27 6.32 -4.42
N LEU A 94 -4.15 5.70 -4.04
CA LEU A 94 -4.04 4.25 -3.91
C LEU A 94 -5.01 3.71 -2.87
N LEU A 95 -5.02 4.28 -1.66
CA LEU A 95 -5.93 3.87 -0.59
C LEU A 95 -7.39 3.99 -1.01
N ARG A 96 -7.76 5.10 -1.64
CA ARG A 96 -9.12 5.32 -2.14
C ARG A 96 -9.53 4.24 -3.12
N GLN A 97 -8.66 3.87 -4.05
CA GLN A 97 -8.93 2.80 -5.01
C GLN A 97 -9.25 1.49 -4.27
N TYR A 98 -8.38 1.05 -3.37
CA TYR A 98 -8.55 -0.21 -2.65
C TYR A 98 -9.79 -0.21 -1.74
N MET A 99 -10.09 0.91 -1.07
CA MET A 99 -11.28 1.03 -0.21
C MET A 99 -12.60 0.86 -0.98
N PHE A 100 -12.63 1.20 -2.27
CA PHE A 100 -13.81 1.04 -3.13
C PHE A 100 -13.84 -0.28 -3.89
N THR A 101 -12.68 -0.88 -4.21
CA THR A 101 -12.63 -2.11 -5.02
C THR A 101 -12.58 -3.40 -4.21
N VAL A 102 -12.16 -3.34 -2.94
CA VAL A 102 -12.06 -4.53 -2.10
C VAL A 102 -13.36 -4.71 -1.33
N GLU A 103 -14.06 -5.79 -1.65
CA GLU A 103 -15.17 -6.29 -0.85
C GLU A 103 -14.61 -7.03 0.37
N ALA A 104 -15.28 -6.87 1.51
CA ALA A 104 -14.88 -7.51 2.76
C ALA A 104 -15.89 -8.60 3.09
N GLU A 105 -15.41 -9.82 3.25
CA GLU A 105 -16.20 -10.89 3.88
C GLU A 105 -16.16 -10.68 5.39
N GLU A 106 -17.32 -10.67 6.04
CA GLU A 106 -17.40 -10.59 7.51
C GLU A 106 -16.73 -11.84 8.10
N LYS A 107 -15.70 -11.64 8.94
CA LYS A 107 -15.05 -12.75 9.64
C LYS A 107 -15.74 -12.89 10.99
N GLU A 108 -16.07 -14.12 11.40
CA GLU A 108 -16.52 -14.38 12.76
C GLU A 108 -15.41 -14.00 13.75
N ARG A 109 -15.54 -12.82 14.38
CA ARG A 109 -14.69 -12.40 15.47
C ARG A 109 -15.38 -12.74 16.79
N MET A 110 -14.76 -13.60 17.58
CA MET A 110 -15.25 -13.86 18.94
C MET A 110 -15.09 -12.59 19.79
N TRP A 111 -16.14 -12.30 20.55
CA TRP A 111 -16.35 -11.07 21.33
C TRP A 111 -15.40 -10.96 22.52
#